data_AF-A0A3G6RTZ4-F1
#
_entry.id   AF-A0A3G6RTZ4-F1
#
_cell.length_a   1.000
_cell.length_b   1.000
_cell.length_c   1.000
_cell.angle_alpha   90.00
_cell.angle_beta   90.00
_cell.angle_gamma   90.00
#
_symmetry.space_group_name_H-M   'P 1'
#
loop_
_entity.id
_entity.type
_entity.pdbx_description
1 polymer ?
#
loop_
_entity_poly.entity_id
_entity_poly.type
_entity_poly.pdbx_seq_one_letter_code
_entity_poly.pdbx_strand_id
1 'polypeptide(L)'
;MKLPIELGDKYINTVLSNFSLENLSGEKWKWIEDFENYAISNYGRIKSLERWVATPNGGMQKLSDRILKPQAFRYFNKYLNTHFYNVRCNLCVEGKIYGKSVARLVYYHFVEKFDMDDLSFRMSFKDDNRFNVHFSNLEKLTANKVRSKALNKGRGKKGNYQQTVSQYTVEGDFVATYENIYAASESLGISPPHILAVINRKRTTAGKFRWFAKDYTLTKEDFIPETKSKPEKALNIRLWKRLGQPPIDENNPPACMNLLLKTLPGESWQPLPNLEQYFEISNKGRVKRLNSWTQNRNKTFWKEHIISLFVHRSDSEKYFLYTKLSCNGKSYTIAITRMLYYCFIEKFDLKNRNLVIVNGNDSQWDIDILKLSLQSINDILTERNKTKIRKILNSKKVFNDSLWEKLNRPRINMKNPPAILDLSLRDLPDEYWKPLPGFGGKYVISNKGRIKRLSGWTVGTHFYEEDQILSLCLKKAESPYLYFRLHAKEDINPKVLTRILYFCFVEEFDLNNRTLRIVNENESLLDIDLSKLSLRFITNAFNKKEK
;
A
#
# COMPACT_ATOMS: atom_id res chain seq x y z
N MET A 1 -30.05 -17.63 -20.94
CA MET A 1 -31.50 -17.95 -20.87
C MET A 1 -31.78 -19.21 -21.68
N LYS A 2 -32.94 -19.84 -21.50
CA LYS A 2 -33.38 -20.94 -22.38
C LYS A 2 -33.49 -20.46 -23.84
N LEU A 3 -33.45 -21.38 -24.79
CA LEU A 3 -33.74 -21.04 -26.18
C LEU A 3 -35.18 -20.51 -26.29
N PRO A 4 -35.42 -19.43 -27.07
CA PRO A 4 -36.74 -18.85 -27.24
C PRO A 4 -37.54 -19.64 -28.28
N ILE A 5 -38.08 -20.79 -27.88
CA ILE A 5 -38.84 -21.71 -28.74
C ILE A 5 -40.12 -21.02 -29.26
N GLU A 6 -40.66 -20.09 -28.49
CA GLU A 6 -41.81 -19.24 -28.84
C GLU A 6 -41.63 -18.43 -30.12
N LEU A 7 -40.40 -18.26 -30.63
CA LEU A 7 -40.14 -17.57 -31.89
C LEU A 7 -40.48 -18.41 -33.14
N GLY A 8 -40.80 -19.70 -32.98
CA GLY A 8 -41.16 -20.58 -34.10
C GLY A 8 -40.01 -20.86 -35.08
N ASP A 9 -38.76 -20.62 -34.68
CA ASP A 9 -37.61 -20.80 -35.56
C ASP A 9 -37.40 -22.28 -35.89
N LYS A 10 -37.37 -22.61 -37.18
CA LYS A 10 -37.24 -23.98 -37.68
C LYS A 10 -35.97 -24.66 -37.17
N TYR A 11 -34.85 -23.93 -37.09
CA TYR A 11 -33.56 -24.48 -36.66
C TYR A 11 -33.55 -24.74 -35.15
N ILE A 12 -34.17 -23.86 -34.34
CA ILE A 12 -34.39 -24.12 -32.91
C ILE A 12 -35.16 -25.43 -32.72
N ASN A 13 -36.28 -25.59 -33.43
CA ASN A 13 -37.21 -26.69 -33.19
C ASN A 13 -36.68 -28.04 -33.68
N THR A 14 -36.02 -28.07 -34.84
CA THR A 14 -35.57 -29.31 -35.48
C THR A 14 -34.17 -29.75 -35.06
N VAL A 15 -33.28 -28.81 -34.75
CA VAL A 15 -31.87 -29.10 -34.47
C VAL A 15 -31.51 -28.84 -33.02
N LEU A 16 -31.63 -27.59 -32.55
CA LEU A 16 -31.09 -27.20 -31.24
C LEU A 16 -31.92 -27.74 -30.07
N SER A 17 -33.18 -28.09 -30.30
CA SER A 17 -34.08 -28.70 -29.31
C SER A 17 -34.13 -30.23 -29.43
N ASN A 18 -33.38 -30.83 -30.37
CA ASN A 18 -33.29 -32.28 -30.51
C ASN A 18 -32.23 -32.86 -29.56
N PHE A 19 -32.72 -33.49 -28.48
CA PHE A 19 -31.89 -34.13 -27.46
C PHE A 19 -31.76 -35.64 -27.62
N SER A 20 -32.27 -36.23 -28.71
CA SER A 20 -32.06 -37.65 -29.03
C SER A 20 -30.57 -37.94 -29.20
N LEU A 21 -30.12 -39.18 -28.98
CA LEU A 21 -28.74 -39.56 -29.32
C LEU A 21 -28.59 -39.95 -30.80
N GLU A 22 -29.70 -40.05 -31.52
CA GLU A 22 -29.71 -40.32 -32.95
C GLU A 22 -29.09 -39.14 -33.74
N ASN A 23 -28.34 -39.50 -34.76
CA ASN A 23 -27.72 -38.55 -35.67
C ASN A 23 -28.77 -37.99 -36.62
N LEU A 24 -28.70 -36.68 -36.85
CA LEU A 24 -29.43 -36.07 -37.96
C LEU A 24 -28.81 -36.51 -39.30
N SER A 25 -29.59 -36.42 -40.37
CA SER A 25 -29.09 -36.70 -41.72
C SER A 25 -27.88 -35.80 -42.03
N GLY A 26 -26.75 -36.42 -42.40
CA GLY A 26 -25.51 -35.71 -42.71
C GLY A 26 -24.75 -35.14 -41.49
N GLU A 27 -25.12 -35.51 -40.27
CA GLU A 27 -24.46 -35.04 -39.05
C GLU A 27 -23.09 -35.70 -38.86
N LYS A 28 -22.08 -34.87 -38.62
CA LYS A 28 -20.69 -35.25 -38.36
C LYS A 28 -20.26 -34.67 -37.01
N TRP A 29 -19.61 -35.48 -36.20
CA TRP A 29 -19.14 -35.11 -34.86
C TRP A 29 -17.62 -34.96 -34.81
N LYS A 30 -17.13 -34.00 -34.02
CA LYS A 30 -15.72 -33.81 -33.70
C LYS A 30 -15.53 -33.56 -32.21
N TRP A 31 -14.42 -34.01 -31.65
CA TRP A 31 -14.00 -33.67 -30.29
C TRP A 31 -13.79 -32.17 -30.15
N ILE A 32 -14.17 -31.61 -29.00
CA ILE A 32 -13.89 -30.22 -28.67
C ILE A 32 -12.49 -30.14 -28.05
N GLU A 33 -11.59 -29.41 -28.69
CA GLU A 33 -10.23 -29.17 -28.18
C GLU A 33 -10.30 -28.48 -26.82
N ASP A 34 -9.43 -28.89 -25.88
CA ASP A 34 -9.43 -28.50 -24.46
C ASP A 34 -10.65 -28.96 -23.63
N PHE A 35 -11.60 -29.68 -24.26
CA PHE A 35 -12.84 -30.15 -23.64
C PHE A 35 -13.10 -31.61 -24.04
N GLU A 36 -12.16 -32.49 -23.74
CA GLU A 36 -12.13 -33.91 -24.16
C GLU A 36 -13.41 -34.69 -23.81
N ASN A 37 -14.13 -34.28 -22.77
CA ASN A 37 -15.40 -34.89 -22.36
C ASN A 37 -16.59 -34.55 -23.29
N TYR A 38 -16.37 -33.79 -24.36
CA TYR A 38 -17.40 -33.24 -25.22
C TYR A 38 -17.08 -33.36 -26.70
N ALA A 39 -18.12 -33.59 -27.48
CA ALA A 39 -18.08 -33.51 -28.94
C ALA A 39 -19.09 -32.47 -29.44
N ILE A 40 -18.78 -31.84 -30.58
CA ILE A 40 -19.65 -30.91 -31.28
C ILE A 40 -19.94 -31.39 -32.69
N SER A 41 -21.19 -31.24 -33.13
CA SER A 41 -21.59 -31.58 -34.48
C SER A 41 -21.51 -30.40 -35.44
N ASN A 42 -21.47 -30.67 -36.75
CA ASN A 42 -21.52 -29.65 -37.81
C ASN A 42 -22.83 -28.83 -37.80
N TYR A 43 -23.86 -29.33 -37.11
CA TYR A 43 -25.13 -28.66 -36.83
C TYR A 43 -25.13 -27.84 -35.53
N GLY A 44 -24.05 -27.90 -34.73
CA GLY A 44 -23.94 -27.20 -33.45
C GLY A 44 -24.64 -27.88 -32.29
N ARG A 45 -25.03 -29.16 -32.42
CA ARG A 45 -25.40 -29.99 -31.27
C ARG A 45 -24.14 -30.34 -30.49
N ILE A 46 -24.25 -30.45 -29.18
CA ILE A 46 -23.11 -30.74 -28.30
C ILE A 46 -23.43 -31.98 -27.50
N LYS A 47 -22.57 -32.98 -27.60
CA LYS A 47 -22.68 -34.24 -26.90
C LYS A 47 -21.72 -34.24 -25.72
N SER A 48 -22.24 -34.48 -24.52
CA SER A 48 -21.43 -34.86 -23.36
C SER A 48 -21.22 -36.36 -23.45
N LEU A 49 -19.95 -36.75 -23.44
CA LEU A 49 -19.55 -38.14 -23.61
C LEU A 49 -19.57 -38.89 -22.30
N GLU A 50 -19.83 -40.19 -22.40
CA GLU A 50 -19.82 -41.13 -21.31
C GLU A 50 -18.48 -41.11 -20.58
N ARG A 51 -18.52 -40.98 -19.25
CA ARG A 51 -17.32 -40.96 -18.42
C ARG A 51 -17.62 -41.24 -16.95
N TRP A 52 -16.59 -41.65 -16.22
CA TRP A 52 -16.63 -41.72 -14.76
C TRP A 52 -16.19 -40.39 -14.16
N VAL A 53 -16.92 -39.90 -13.16
CA VAL A 53 -16.59 -38.66 -12.44
C VAL A 53 -16.61 -38.94 -10.94
N ALA A 54 -15.58 -38.46 -10.24
CA ALA A 54 -15.54 -38.52 -8.79
C ALA A 54 -16.64 -37.64 -8.18
N THR A 55 -17.40 -38.19 -7.25
CA THR A 55 -18.40 -37.46 -6.47
C THR A 55 -17.73 -36.74 -5.30
N PRO A 56 -18.32 -35.65 -4.77
CA PRO A 56 -17.78 -34.95 -3.60
C PRO A 56 -17.58 -35.84 -2.36
N ASN A 57 -18.28 -36.97 -2.30
CA ASN A 57 -18.21 -37.93 -1.19
C ASN A 57 -17.15 -39.02 -1.41
N GLY A 58 -16.29 -38.90 -2.44
CA GLY A 58 -15.21 -39.85 -2.75
C GLY A 58 -15.64 -41.09 -3.56
N GLY A 59 -16.90 -41.18 -3.98
CA GLY A 59 -17.39 -42.27 -4.85
C GLY A 59 -17.19 -41.97 -6.34
N MET A 60 -17.43 -42.94 -7.22
CA MET A 60 -17.40 -42.75 -8.67
C MET A 60 -18.82 -42.82 -9.25
N GLN A 61 -19.21 -41.83 -10.04
CA GLN A 61 -20.48 -41.82 -10.77
C GLN A 61 -20.23 -41.96 -12.26
N LYS A 62 -20.92 -42.91 -12.90
CA LYS A 62 -20.95 -43.04 -14.35
C LYS A 62 -21.95 -42.03 -14.93
N LEU A 63 -21.47 -41.10 -15.75
CA LEU A 63 -22.30 -40.22 -16.55
C LEU A 63 -22.47 -40.82 -17.93
N SER A 64 -23.70 -41.07 -18.37
CA SER A 64 -24.00 -41.55 -19.71
C SER A 64 -23.94 -40.44 -20.77
N ASP A 65 -23.79 -40.85 -22.02
CA ASP A 65 -23.92 -39.99 -23.20
C ASP A 65 -25.21 -39.17 -23.16
N ARG A 66 -25.12 -37.86 -23.42
CA ARG A 66 -26.30 -37.00 -23.59
C ARG A 66 -26.03 -35.79 -24.46
N ILE A 67 -27.05 -35.33 -25.18
CA ILE A 67 -27.00 -34.03 -25.87
C ILE A 67 -27.28 -32.91 -24.85
N LEU A 68 -26.38 -31.93 -24.79
CA LEU A 68 -26.51 -30.79 -23.90
C LEU A 68 -27.60 -29.83 -24.39
N LYS A 69 -28.31 -29.23 -23.43
CA LYS A 69 -29.27 -28.15 -23.69
C LYS A 69 -28.53 -26.85 -23.98
N PRO A 70 -28.58 -26.31 -25.22
CA PRO A 70 -27.98 -25.02 -25.51
C PRO A 70 -28.73 -23.88 -24.82
N GLN A 71 -28.03 -22.77 -24.65
CA GLN A 71 -28.56 -21.54 -24.07
C GLN A 71 -28.56 -20.42 -25.11
N ALA A 72 -29.49 -19.48 -24.99
CA ALA A 72 -29.45 -18.23 -25.74
C ALA A 72 -28.87 -17.11 -24.88
N PHE A 73 -28.04 -16.28 -25.49
CA PHE A 73 -27.69 -14.94 -25.00
C PHE A 73 -28.49 -13.90 -25.78
N ARG A 74 -29.37 -13.18 -25.10
CA ARG A 74 -30.23 -12.15 -25.68
C ARG A 74 -29.61 -10.77 -25.48
N TYR A 75 -29.61 -9.94 -26.52
CA TYR A 75 -29.26 -8.54 -26.43
C TYR A 75 -30.25 -7.69 -27.23
N PHE A 76 -30.43 -6.45 -26.81
CA PHE A 76 -31.43 -5.55 -27.40
C PHE A 76 -30.78 -4.54 -28.35
N ASN A 77 -31.30 -4.43 -29.57
CA ASN A 77 -30.91 -3.40 -30.52
C ASN A 77 -31.86 -2.20 -30.38
N LYS A 78 -31.35 -1.09 -29.83
CA LYS A 78 -32.12 0.15 -29.63
C LYS A 78 -32.63 0.78 -30.92
N TYR A 79 -31.92 0.61 -32.04
CA TYR A 79 -32.30 1.24 -33.31
C TYR A 79 -33.48 0.52 -33.96
N LEU A 80 -33.46 -0.81 -33.93
CA LEU A 80 -34.53 -1.64 -34.48
C LEU A 80 -35.67 -1.90 -33.49
N ASN A 81 -35.49 -1.52 -32.21
CA ASN A 81 -36.39 -1.88 -31.13
C ASN A 81 -36.64 -3.41 -31.04
N THR A 82 -35.62 -4.21 -31.35
CA THR A 82 -35.75 -5.69 -31.44
C THR A 82 -34.66 -6.42 -30.67
N HIS A 83 -34.98 -7.65 -30.27
CA HIS A 83 -34.06 -8.56 -29.60
C HIS A 83 -33.31 -9.43 -30.60
N PHE A 84 -32.01 -9.60 -30.37
CA PHE A 84 -31.16 -10.52 -31.09
C PHE A 84 -30.60 -11.56 -30.12
N TYR A 85 -30.29 -12.74 -30.67
CA TYR A 85 -29.87 -13.90 -29.89
C TYR A 85 -28.56 -14.45 -30.42
N ASN A 86 -27.76 -15.05 -29.55
CA ASN A 86 -26.63 -15.90 -29.96
C ASN A 86 -26.68 -17.20 -29.16
N VAL A 87 -26.41 -18.32 -29.82
CA VAL A 87 -26.38 -19.64 -29.19
C VAL A 87 -25.07 -19.84 -28.42
N ARG A 88 -25.19 -20.29 -27.18
CA ARG A 88 -24.08 -20.60 -26.26
C ARG A 88 -24.28 -21.96 -25.62
N CYS A 89 -23.18 -22.52 -25.14
CA CYS A 89 -23.16 -23.74 -24.34
C CYS A 89 -22.26 -23.54 -23.13
N ASN A 90 -22.45 -24.40 -22.13
CA ASN A 90 -21.61 -24.46 -20.94
C ASN A 90 -20.92 -25.83 -20.94
N LEU A 91 -19.58 -25.81 -20.98
CA LEU A 91 -18.74 -27.00 -20.91
C LEU A 91 -18.10 -27.06 -19.51
N CYS A 92 -17.98 -28.24 -18.92
CA CYS A 92 -17.43 -28.41 -17.57
C CYS A 92 -16.19 -29.29 -17.59
N VAL A 93 -15.08 -28.77 -17.09
CA VAL A 93 -13.79 -29.49 -16.94
C VAL A 93 -13.30 -29.21 -15.52
N GLU A 94 -12.94 -30.26 -14.78
CA GLU A 94 -12.43 -30.16 -13.39
C GLU A 94 -13.35 -29.33 -12.46
N GLY A 95 -14.67 -29.45 -12.62
CA GLY A 95 -15.64 -28.72 -11.81
C GLY A 95 -15.81 -27.23 -12.19
N LYS A 96 -15.03 -26.70 -13.15
CA LYS A 96 -15.16 -25.33 -13.66
C LYS A 96 -16.04 -25.29 -14.90
N ILE A 97 -16.95 -24.31 -14.95
CA ILE A 97 -17.90 -24.12 -16.05
C ILE A 97 -17.41 -23.02 -17.00
N TYR A 98 -17.33 -23.36 -18.29
CA TYR A 98 -16.88 -22.49 -19.37
C TYR A 98 -18.02 -22.21 -20.35
N GLY A 99 -18.47 -20.96 -20.40
CA GLY A 99 -19.46 -20.51 -21.38
C GLY A 99 -18.81 -20.28 -22.74
N LYS A 100 -19.16 -21.09 -23.75
CA LYS A 100 -18.59 -20.98 -25.11
C LYS A 100 -19.67 -20.65 -26.14
N SER A 101 -19.27 -19.98 -27.22
CA SER A 101 -20.15 -19.68 -28.36
C SER A 101 -20.22 -20.91 -29.27
N VAL A 102 -21.44 -21.42 -29.52
CA VAL A 102 -21.63 -22.59 -30.38
C VAL A 102 -21.17 -22.29 -31.81
N ALA A 103 -21.50 -21.11 -32.35
CA ALA A 103 -21.05 -20.72 -33.68
C ALA A 103 -19.52 -20.70 -33.82
N ARG A 104 -18.77 -20.19 -32.81
CA ARG A 104 -17.30 -20.22 -32.85
C ARG A 104 -16.76 -21.65 -32.81
N LEU A 105 -17.32 -22.51 -31.96
CA LEU A 105 -16.91 -23.91 -31.87
C LEU A 105 -17.16 -24.65 -33.20
N VAL A 106 -18.35 -24.49 -33.81
CA VAL A 106 -18.65 -25.12 -35.10
C VAL A 106 -17.69 -24.64 -36.17
N TYR A 107 -17.46 -23.32 -36.28
CA TYR A 107 -16.54 -22.80 -37.29
C TYR A 107 -15.10 -23.30 -37.07
N TYR A 108 -14.63 -23.28 -35.82
CA TYR A 108 -13.28 -23.74 -35.47
C TYR A 108 -13.05 -25.20 -35.88
N HIS A 109 -14.02 -26.08 -35.59
CA HIS A 109 -13.87 -27.51 -35.85
C HIS A 109 -14.21 -27.93 -37.29
N PHE A 110 -15.07 -27.21 -38.00
CA PHE A 110 -15.58 -27.62 -39.33
C PHE A 110 -15.17 -26.72 -40.49
N VAL A 111 -14.56 -25.56 -40.24
CA VAL A 111 -14.17 -24.60 -41.29
C VAL A 111 -12.69 -24.24 -41.22
N GLU A 112 -12.23 -23.59 -40.15
CA GLU A 112 -10.84 -23.08 -40.03
C GLU A 112 -10.45 -22.94 -38.56
N LYS A 113 -9.26 -23.42 -38.18
CA LYS A 113 -8.70 -23.21 -36.82
C LYS A 113 -8.19 -21.78 -36.65
N PHE A 114 -8.42 -21.19 -35.48
CA PHE A 114 -7.99 -19.85 -35.12
C PHE A 114 -7.85 -19.71 -33.60
N ASP A 115 -7.17 -18.66 -33.12
CA ASP A 115 -7.16 -18.36 -31.68
C ASP A 115 -8.58 -18.07 -31.17
N MET A 116 -9.10 -18.96 -30.32
CA MET A 116 -10.46 -18.90 -29.79
C MET A 116 -10.72 -17.65 -28.95
N ASP A 117 -9.69 -16.99 -28.45
CA ASP A 117 -9.76 -15.74 -27.69
C ASP A 117 -9.54 -14.48 -28.53
N ASP A 118 -9.21 -14.62 -29.83
CA ASP A 118 -9.09 -13.47 -30.73
C ASP A 118 -10.45 -12.78 -30.94
N LEU A 119 -10.50 -11.51 -30.50
CA LEU A 119 -11.66 -10.62 -30.57
C LEU A 119 -11.65 -9.69 -31.80
N SER A 120 -10.64 -9.79 -32.67
CA SER A 120 -10.49 -8.97 -33.89
C SER A 120 -11.60 -9.24 -34.93
N PHE A 121 -12.16 -10.45 -34.91
CA PHE A 121 -13.24 -10.89 -35.78
C PHE A 121 -14.47 -11.39 -35.01
N ARG A 122 -15.58 -11.53 -35.74
CA ARG A 122 -16.85 -12.04 -35.25
C ARG A 122 -17.41 -13.05 -36.26
N MET A 123 -18.13 -14.05 -35.75
CA MET A 123 -18.93 -14.93 -36.59
C MET A 123 -20.15 -14.18 -37.11
N SER A 124 -20.35 -14.21 -38.42
CA SER A 124 -21.58 -13.78 -39.07
C SER A 124 -22.32 -14.98 -39.65
N PHE A 125 -23.60 -14.77 -39.95
CA PHE A 125 -24.54 -15.77 -40.43
C PHE A 125 -24.98 -15.33 -41.83
N LYS A 126 -24.86 -16.21 -42.82
CA LYS A 126 -25.16 -15.88 -44.22
C LYS A 126 -26.65 -15.65 -44.43
N ASP A 127 -27.47 -16.53 -43.86
CA ASP A 127 -28.95 -16.46 -43.86
C ASP A 127 -29.53 -15.45 -42.86
N ASP A 128 -28.68 -14.77 -42.08
CA ASP A 128 -29.06 -13.83 -41.03
C ASP A 128 -29.81 -14.42 -39.82
N ASN A 129 -29.99 -15.74 -39.80
CA ASN A 129 -30.54 -16.47 -38.67
C ASN A 129 -29.42 -16.84 -37.69
N ARG A 130 -29.41 -16.20 -36.53
CA ARG A 130 -28.38 -16.42 -35.49
C ARG A 130 -28.54 -17.73 -34.72
N PHE A 131 -29.63 -18.46 -34.94
CA PHE A 131 -29.82 -19.81 -34.42
C PHE A 131 -29.26 -20.86 -35.38
N ASN A 132 -29.21 -20.59 -36.69
CA ASN A 132 -28.63 -21.47 -37.68
C ASN A 132 -27.09 -21.44 -37.60
N VAL A 133 -26.57 -22.24 -36.68
CA VAL A 133 -25.13 -22.40 -36.43
C VAL A 133 -24.48 -23.48 -37.29
N HIS A 134 -25.17 -23.97 -38.34
CA HIS A 134 -24.59 -24.96 -39.24
C HIS A 134 -23.34 -24.41 -39.93
N PHE A 135 -22.28 -25.23 -40.04
CA PHE A 135 -20.97 -24.76 -40.49
C PHE A 135 -20.99 -24.01 -41.84
N SER A 136 -21.82 -24.46 -42.79
CA SER A 136 -21.92 -23.82 -44.12
C SER A 136 -22.55 -22.44 -44.09
N ASN A 137 -23.33 -22.12 -43.05
CA ASN A 137 -23.99 -20.84 -42.85
C ASN A 137 -23.10 -19.80 -42.14
N LEU A 138 -21.96 -20.23 -41.59
CA LEU A 138 -21.08 -19.35 -40.82
C LEU A 138 -20.00 -18.72 -41.70
N GLU A 139 -19.62 -17.49 -41.37
CA GLU A 139 -18.49 -16.77 -41.98
C GLU A 139 -17.71 -15.95 -40.95
N LYS A 140 -16.40 -15.82 -41.16
CA LYS A 140 -15.46 -15.05 -40.33
C LYS A 140 -15.28 -13.64 -40.89
N LEU A 141 -15.72 -12.61 -40.15
CA LEU A 141 -15.64 -11.20 -40.58
C LEU A 141 -14.95 -10.33 -39.53
N THR A 142 -14.15 -9.36 -39.99
CA THR A 142 -13.57 -8.33 -39.11
C THR A 142 -14.65 -7.42 -38.51
N ALA A 143 -14.35 -6.77 -37.38
CA ALA A 143 -15.28 -5.86 -36.71
C ALA A 143 -15.83 -4.75 -37.64
N ASN A 144 -14.99 -4.22 -38.54
CA ASN A 144 -15.39 -3.21 -39.52
C ASN A 144 -16.38 -3.76 -40.55
N LYS A 145 -16.14 -4.95 -41.11
CA LYS A 145 -17.05 -5.59 -42.06
C LYS A 145 -18.40 -5.97 -41.42
N VAL A 146 -18.40 -6.41 -40.17
CA VAL A 146 -19.65 -6.68 -39.44
C VAL A 146 -20.45 -5.39 -39.22
N ARG A 147 -19.77 -4.30 -38.85
CA ARG A 147 -20.41 -3.00 -38.71
C ARG A 147 -20.98 -2.50 -40.04
N SER A 148 -20.23 -2.59 -41.14
CA SER A 148 -20.72 -2.17 -42.45
C SER A 148 -21.91 -3.01 -42.92
N LYS A 149 -21.87 -4.34 -42.77
CA LYS A 149 -22.99 -5.25 -43.07
C LYS A 149 -24.23 -4.89 -42.25
N ALA A 150 -24.08 -4.60 -40.96
CA ALA A 150 -25.18 -4.16 -40.11
C ALA A 150 -25.77 -2.81 -40.54
N LEU A 151 -24.94 -1.84 -40.91
CA LEU A 151 -25.38 -0.52 -41.38
C LEU A 151 -26.07 -0.59 -42.76
N ASN A 152 -25.56 -1.40 -43.69
CA ASN A 152 -26.16 -1.60 -45.01
C ASN A 152 -27.54 -2.22 -44.90
N LYS A 153 -27.74 -3.13 -43.95
CA LYS A 153 -29.04 -3.73 -43.59
C LYS A 153 -29.92 -2.83 -42.70
N GLY A 154 -29.57 -1.56 -42.52
CA GLY A 154 -30.37 -0.62 -41.72
C GLY A 154 -30.45 -0.96 -40.23
N ARG A 155 -29.50 -1.71 -39.66
CA ARG A 155 -29.52 -2.13 -38.24
C ARG A 155 -28.86 -1.17 -37.27
N GLY A 156 -28.59 0.06 -37.72
CA GLY A 156 -27.96 1.10 -36.92
C GLY A 156 -27.99 2.45 -37.63
N LYS A 157 -27.77 3.52 -36.85
CA LYS A 157 -27.72 4.88 -37.39
C LYS A 157 -26.52 5.04 -38.32
N LYS A 158 -26.77 5.30 -39.61
CA LYS A 158 -25.73 5.73 -40.54
C LYS A 158 -25.28 7.13 -40.14
N GLY A 159 -24.01 7.25 -39.75
CA GLY A 159 -23.35 8.55 -39.62
C GLY A 159 -23.00 9.06 -41.01
N ASN A 160 -22.91 10.39 -41.18
CA ASN A 160 -22.42 10.97 -42.42
C ASN A 160 -20.89 10.81 -42.51
N TYR A 161 -20.39 9.60 -42.80
CA TYR A 161 -18.96 9.32 -42.87
C TYR A 161 -18.32 9.74 -44.20
N GLN A 162 -19.14 10.02 -45.22
CA GLN A 162 -18.69 10.47 -46.54
C GLN A 162 -18.45 11.99 -46.61
N GLN A 163 -18.80 12.73 -45.56
CA GLN A 163 -18.56 14.18 -45.53
C GLN A 163 -17.06 14.48 -45.55
N THR A 164 -16.69 15.51 -46.32
CA THR A 164 -15.34 16.07 -46.33
C THR A 164 -15.05 16.77 -45.02
N VAL A 165 -13.86 16.53 -44.46
CA VAL A 165 -13.49 17.01 -43.13
C VAL A 165 -12.16 17.74 -43.14
N SER A 166 -12.07 18.76 -42.30
CA SER A 166 -10.85 19.52 -42.06
C SER A 166 -10.33 19.26 -40.65
N GLN A 167 -9.03 19.03 -40.56
CA GLN A 167 -8.27 18.73 -39.37
C GLN A 167 -7.56 20.00 -38.87
N TYR A 168 -7.66 20.25 -37.56
CA TYR A 168 -7.02 21.40 -36.90
C TYR A 168 -6.28 20.98 -35.65
N THR A 169 -5.27 21.75 -35.25
CA THR A 169 -4.66 21.65 -33.92
C THR A 169 -5.70 22.02 -32.84
N VAL A 170 -5.38 21.80 -31.56
CA VAL A 170 -6.31 22.18 -30.50
C VAL A 170 -6.29 23.69 -30.22
N GLU A 171 -5.25 24.35 -30.72
CA GLU A 171 -5.00 25.78 -30.69
C GLU A 171 -5.70 26.53 -31.82
N GLY A 172 -6.09 25.83 -32.90
CA GLY A 172 -6.88 26.38 -34.00
C GLY A 172 -6.19 26.43 -35.35
N ASP A 173 -4.96 25.95 -35.45
CA ASP A 173 -4.19 25.97 -36.68
C ASP A 173 -4.67 24.88 -37.63
N PHE A 174 -4.84 25.23 -38.90
CA PHE A 174 -5.20 24.27 -39.95
C PHE A 174 -4.07 23.27 -40.18
N VAL A 175 -4.42 21.98 -40.31
CA VAL A 175 -3.47 20.89 -40.55
C VAL A 175 -3.66 20.30 -41.95
N ALA A 176 -4.86 19.81 -42.27
CA ALA A 176 -5.15 19.13 -43.53
C ALA A 176 -6.67 19.03 -43.79
N THR A 177 -7.04 18.75 -45.03
CA THR A 177 -8.41 18.38 -45.41
C THR A 177 -8.40 17.00 -46.05
N TYR A 178 -9.41 16.18 -45.73
CA TYR A 178 -9.60 14.83 -46.27
C TYR A 178 -10.94 14.75 -46.98
N GLU A 179 -10.97 14.01 -48.10
CA GLU A 179 -12.17 13.83 -48.92
C GLU A 179 -13.35 13.30 -48.11
N ASN A 180 -13.09 12.40 -47.17
CA ASN A 180 -14.08 11.85 -46.23
C ASN A 180 -13.45 11.37 -44.92
N ILE A 181 -14.29 10.97 -43.95
CA ILE A 181 -13.83 10.51 -42.62
C ILE A 181 -13.02 9.20 -42.72
N TYR A 182 -13.29 8.34 -43.70
CA TYR A 182 -12.52 7.09 -43.88
C TYR A 182 -11.10 7.37 -44.36
N ALA A 183 -10.91 8.29 -45.30
CA ALA A 183 -9.59 8.73 -45.75
C ALA A 183 -8.74 9.29 -44.59
N ALA A 184 -9.35 10.13 -43.74
CA ALA A 184 -8.69 10.61 -42.51
C ALA A 184 -8.35 9.47 -41.53
N SER A 185 -9.25 8.49 -41.41
CA SER A 185 -9.10 7.33 -40.53
C SER A 185 -7.93 6.44 -40.96
N GLU A 186 -7.80 6.16 -42.25
CA GLU A 186 -6.74 5.32 -42.81
C GLU A 186 -5.38 6.02 -42.70
N SER A 187 -5.31 7.30 -43.03
CA SER A 187 -4.07 8.09 -42.94
C SER A 187 -3.54 8.20 -41.50
N LEU A 188 -4.42 8.43 -40.52
CA LEU A 188 -4.02 8.73 -39.13
C LEU A 188 -4.22 7.57 -38.14
N GLY A 189 -4.78 6.44 -38.60
CA GLY A 189 -5.15 5.31 -37.73
C GLY A 189 -6.17 5.67 -36.65
N ILE A 190 -7.06 6.64 -36.90
CA ILE A 190 -8.08 7.12 -35.96
C ILE A 190 -9.41 6.47 -36.28
N SER A 191 -10.13 5.95 -35.28
CA SER A 191 -11.46 5.34 -35.48
C SER A 191 -12.47 6.34 -36.09
N PRO A 192 -13.14 6.04 -37.22
CA PRO A 192 -14.09 6.97 -37.87
C PRO A 192 -15.20 7.50 -36.94
N PRO A 193 -15.81 6.68 -36.06
CA PRO A 193 -16.78 7.18 -35.09
C PRO A 193 -16.23 8.22 -34.11
N HIS A 194 -14.92 8.22 -33.84
CA HIS A 194 -14.31 9.21 -32.96
C HIS A 194 -14.22 10.58 -33.65
N ILE A 195 -13.80 10.61 -34.92
CA ILE A 195 -13.79 11.83 -35.74
C ILE A 195 -15.22 12.38 -35.85
N LEU A 196 -16.18 11.53 -36.21
CA LEU A 196 -17.58 11.92 -36.33
C LEU A 196 -18.16 12.44 -35.00
N ALA A 197 -17.75 11.88 -33.86
CA ALA A 197 -18.20 12.36 -32.55
C ALA A 197 -17.67 13.76 -32.23
N VAL A 198 -16.49 14.14 -32.72
CA VAL A 198 -15.94 15.49 -32.57
C VAL A 198 -16.71 16.48 -33.42
N ILE A 199 -16.97 16.16 -34.69
CA ILE A 199 -17.76 17.00 -35.60
C ILE A 199 -19.17 17.25 -35.03
N ASN A 200 -19.77 16.22 -34.42
CA ASN A 200 -21.08 16.35 -33.75
C ASN A 200 -21.02 16.97 -32.34
N ARG A 201 -19.88 17.56 -31.93
CA ARG A 201 -19.65 18.18 -30.62
C ARG A 201 -19.90 17.26 -29.41
N LYS A 202 -19.91 15.94 -29.60
CA LYS A 202 -20.04 14.94 -28.52
C LYS A 202 -18.70 14.65 -27.85
N ARG A 203 -17.61 14.97 -28.53
CA ARG A 203 -16.23 14.91 -28.03
C ARG A 203 -15.50 16.18 -28.45
N THR A 204 -14.46 16.52 -27.71
CA THR A 204 -13.64 17.69 -28.01
C THR A 204 -12.60 17.37 -29.07
N THR A 205 -11.90 16.24 -28.98
CA THR A 205 -10.80 15.85 -29.88
C THR A 205 -10.86 14.38 -30.30
N ALA A 206 -10.18 14.05 -31.40
CA ALA A 206 -9.90 12.68 -31.83
C ALA A 206 -8.49 12.61 -32.42
N GLY A 207 -7.67 11.71 -31.88
CA GLY A 207 -6.28 11.55 -32.33
C GLY A 207 -5.42 12.81 -32.17
N LYS A 208 -5.66 13.57 -31.10
CA LYS A 208 -5.04 14.87 -30.74
C LYS A 208 -5.53 16.09 -31.50
N PHE A 209 -6.42 15.94 -32.47
CA PHE A 209 -6.89 17.03 -33.33
C PHE A 209 -8.36 17.39 -33.07
N ARG A 210 -8.72 18.60 -33.49
CA ARG A 210 -10.09 19.06 -33.70
C ARG A 210 -10.51 18.73 -35.13
N TRP A 211 -11.80 18.46 -35.31
CA TRP A 211 -12.37 18.02 -36.59
C TRP A 211 -13.65 18.78 -36.86
N PHE A 212 -13.75 19.34 -38.06
CA PHE A 212 -14.91 20.09 -38.51
C PHE A 212 -15.27 19.66 -39.93
N ALA A 213 -16.54 19.84 -40.29
CA ALA A 213 -16.96 19.70 -41.69
C ALA A 213 -16.30 20.81 -42.53
N LYS A 214 -15.97 20.53 -43.79
CA LYS A 214 -15.25 21.49 -44.65
C LYS A 214 -16.04 22.79 -44.88
N ASP A 215 -17.36 22.68 -44.95
CA ASP A 215 -18.31 23.77 -45.17
C ASP A 215 -18.67 24.54 -43.88
N TYR A 216 -18.12 24.14 -42.73
CA TYR A 216 -18.39 24.80 -41.47
C TYR A 216 -17.52 26.05 -41.26
N THR A 217 -18.15 27.21 -41.06
CA THR A 217 -17.46 28.47 -40.74
C THR A 217 -16.97 28.46 -39.30
N LEU A 218 -15.65 28.48 -39.13
CA LEU A 218 -15.01 28.44 -37.81
C LEU A 218 -14.98 29.80 -37.15
N THR A 219 -15.28 29.83 -35.85
CA THR A 219 -15.00 30.98 -34.99
C THR A 219 -14.01 30.62 -33.88
N LYS A 220 -13.43 31.62 -33.20
CA LYS A 220 -12.48 31.38 -32.10
C LYS A 220 -13.13 30.60 -30.95
N GLU A 221 -14.44 30.78 -30.76
CA GLU A 221 -15.24 30.13 -29.73
C GLU A 221 -15.34 28.62 -29.95
N ASP A 222 -15.31 28.13 -31.19
CA ASP A 222 -15.37 26.68 -31.49
C ASP A 222 -14.17 25.91 -30.93
N PHE A 223 -13.04 26.60 -30.72
CA PHE A 223 -11.84 26.03 -30.13
C PHE A 223 -11.87 26.05 -28.61
N ILE A 224 -12.74 26.88 -28.00
CA ILE A 224 -12.97 26.92 -26.55
C ILE A 224 -13.83 25.73 -26.13
N PRO A 225 -13.34 24.80 -25.30
CA PRO A 225 -14.09 23.60 -24.97
C PRO A 225 -15.30 23.91 -24.09
N GLU A 226 -16.50 23.66 -24.62
CA GLU A 226 -17.76 23.75 -23.87
C GLU A 226 -17.76 22.73 -22.72
N THR A 227 -17.56 23.19 -21.49
CA THR A 227 -17.78 22.37 -20.30
C THR A 227 -19.14 22.66 -19.70
N LYS A 228 -19.97 21.63 -19.54
CA LYS A 228 -21.10 21.64 -18.60
C LYS A 228 -20.53 21.77 -17.18
N SER A 229 -20.25 22.98 -16.72
CA SER A 229 -19.69 23.18 -15.38
C SER A 229 -20.77 22.90 -14.34
N LYS A 230 -20.40 22.13 -13.31
CA LYS A 230 -21.18 22.13 -12.06
C LYS A 230 -21.13 23.56 -11.47
N PRO A 231 -22.14 23.97 -10.68
CA PRO A 231 -22.09 25.26 -9.98
C PRO A 231 -20.78 25.37 -9.19
N GLU A 232 -20.12 26.51 -9.34
CA GLU A 232 -18.86 26.81 -8.68
C GLU A 232 -19.10 26.79 -7.17
N LYS A 233 -18.43 25.88 -6.46
CA LYS A 233 -18.55 25.79 -5.00
C LYS A 233 -17.60 26.81 -4.41
N ALA A 234 -18.09 27.72 -3.58
CA ALA A 234 -17.23 28.69 -2.90
C ALA A 234 -16.36 28.03 -1.81
N LEU A 235 -16.93 27.07 -1.06
CA LEU A 235 -16.32 26.47 0.12
C LEU A 235 -15.95 24.98 -0.07
N ASN A 236 -14.75 24.61 0.38
CA ASN A 236 -14.32 23.22 0.54
C ASN A 236 -14.90 22.59 1.82
N ILE A 237 -16.19 22.23 1.77
CA ILE A 237 -16.95 21.65 2.89
C ILE A 237 -16.26 20.41 3.49
N ARG A 238 -15.57 19.60 2.68
CA ARG A 238 -14.89 18.39 3.15
C ARG A 238 -13.71 18.72 4.05
N LEU A 239 -12.91 19.70 3.67
CA LEU A 239 -11.78 20.16 4.49
C LEU A 239 -12.29 20.81 5.78
N TRP A 240 -13.29 21.69 5.67
CA TRP A 240 -13.92 22.35 6.82
C TRP A 240 -14.42 21.34 7.86
N LYS A 241 -15.17 20.31 7.45
CA LYS A 241 -15.61 19.22 8.34
C LYS A 241 -14.45 18.48 8.99
N ARG A 242 -13.38 18.19 8.24
CA ARG A 242 -12.19 17.49 8.76
C ARG A 242 -11.35 18.35 9.70
N LEU A 243 -11.47 19.67 9.65
CA LEU A 243 -10.81 20.58 10.58
C LEU A 243 -11.64 20.85 11.85
N GLY A 244 -12.76 20.16 12.03
CA GLY A 244 -13.62 20.33 13.22
C GLY A 244 -14.60 21.48 13.10
N GLN A 245 -14.92 21.92 11.87
CA GLN A 245 -15.93 22.95 11.59
C GLN A 245 -15.64 24.28 12.33
N PRO A 246 -14.44 24.88 12.14
CA PRO A 246 -14.14 26.17 12.74
C PRO A 246 -15.16 27.23 12.27
N PRO A 247 -15.48 28.23 13.11
CA PRO A 247 -16.40 29.31 12.75
C PRO A 247 -15.80 30.13 11.60
N ILE A 248 -16.48 30.15 10.45
CA ILE A 248 -16.06 30.86 9.24
C ILE A 248 -17.25 31.50 8.54
N ASP A 249 -17.00 32.53 7.73
CA ASP A 249 -17.98 33.04 6.76
C ASP A 249 -18.00 32.14 5.51
N GLU A 250 -19.12 31.47 5.24
CA GLU A 250 -19.26 30.58 4.08
C GLU A 250 -19.23 31.34 2.73
N ASN A 251 -19.60 32.62 2.73
CA ASN A 251 -19.60 33.46 1.52
C ASN A 251 -18.20 34.00 1.21
N ASN A 252 -17.35 34.12 2.23
CA ASN A 252 -15.95 34.52 2.09
C ASN A 252 -15.03 33.61 2.91
N PRO A 253 -14.88 32.33 2.50
CA PRO A 253 -14.16 31.36 3.29
C PRO A 253 -12.65 31.68 3.33
N PRO A 254 -11.94 31.24 4.39
CA PRO A 254 -10.50 31.38 4.48
C PRO A 254 -9.78 30.75 3.29
N ALA A 255 -8.59 31.27 2.96
CA ALA A 255 -7.87 30.89 1.75
C ALA A 255 -7.73 29.37 1.57
N CYS A 256 -7.40 28.63 2.62
CA CYS A 256 -7.22 27.17 2.54
C CYS A 256 -8.50 26.38 2.19
N MET A 257 -9.68 26.98 2.37
CA MET A 257 -10.98 26.38 2.05
C MET A 257 -11.71 27.12 0.91
N ASN A 258 -11.16 28.22 0.40
CA ASN A 258 -11.75 29.05 -0.63
C ASN A 258 -11.46 28.50 -2.03
N LEU A 259 -12.51 28.11 -2.73
CA LEU A 259 -12.44 27.50 -4.05
C LEU A 259 -12.81 28.48 -5.18
N LEU A 260 -13.09 29.75 -4.87
CA LEU A 260 -13.41 30.77 -5.86
C LEU A 260 -12.17 31.22 -6.63
N LEU A 261 -12.31 31.45 -7.93
CA LEU A 261 -11.23 32.00 -8.76
C LEU A 261 -10.86 33.45 -8.44
N LYS A 262 -11.73 34.19 -7.73
CA LYS A 262 -11.48 35.57 -7.32
C LYS A 262 -10.21 35.66 -6.47
N THR A 263 -9.32 36.59 -6.81
CA THR A 263 -8.10 36.89 -6.04
C THR A 263 -8.47 37.48 -4.68
N LEU A 264 -7.84 36.99 -3.62
CA LEU A 264 -8.05 37.49 -2.26
C LEU A 264 -7.19 38.74 -1.99
N PRO A 265 -7.58 39.61 -1.05
CA PRO A 265 -6.77 40.78 -0.68
C PRO A 265 -5.34 40.40 -0.25
N GLY A 266 -4.34 41.04 -0.84
CA GLY A 266 -2.91 40.77 -0.58
C GLY A 266 -2.41 39.42 -1.10
N GLU A 267 -3.18 38.75 -1.96
CA GLU A 267 -2.78 37.48 -2.54
C GLU A 267 -1.94 37.66 -3.81
N SER A 268 -0.79 36.99 -3.83
CA SER A 268 0.10 36.90 -4.99
C SER A 268 0.30 35.44 -5.39
N TRP A 269 0.50 35.19 -6.69
CA TRP A 269 0.63 33.85 -7.26
C TRP A 269 2.05 33.64 -7.80
N GLN A 270 2.58 32.43 -7.63
CA GLN A 270 3.82 32.00 -8.25
C GLN A 270 3.66 30.62 -8.91
N PRO A 271 4.42 30.33 -9.99
CA PRO A 271 4.42 29.00 -10.60
C PRO A 271 4.85 27.91 -9.62
N LEU A 272 4.16 26.77 -9.67
CA LEU A 272 4.50 25.64 -8.82
C LEU A 272 5.75 24.91 -9.38
N PRO A 273 6.83 24.71 -8.59
CA PRO A 273 8.07 24.14 -9.10
C PRO A 273 7.90 22.75 -9.75
N ASN A 274 8.51 22.54 -10.91
CA ASN A 274 8.41 21.37 -11.80
C ASN A 274 7.03 21.16 -12.45
N LEU A 275 6.09 22.06 -12.21
CA LEU A 275 4.68 21.96 -12.59
C LEU A 275 4.15 23.31 -13.13
N GLU A 276 5.04 24.19 -13.56
CA GLU A 276 4.81 25.60 -13.87
C GLU A 276 3.79 25.79 -14.99
N GLN A 277 3.77 24.87 -15.97
CA GLN A 277 2.83 24.91 -17.10
C GLN A 277 1.38 24.60 -16.70
N TYR A 278 1.16 24.03 -15.52
CA TYR A 278 -0.14 23.46 -15.13
C TYR A 278 -0.71 24.04 -13.85
N PHE A 279 0.15 24.52 -12.94
CA PHE A 279 -0.27 24.90 -11.61
C PHE A 279 0.50 26.10 -11.07
N GLU A 280 -0.21 26.92 -10.28
CA GLU A 280 0.34 28.02 -9.50
C GLU A 280 -0.05 27.85 -8.03
N ILE A 281 0.75 28.41 -7.13
CA ILE A 281 0.47 28.50 -5.70
C ILE A 281 0.45 29.95 -5.26
N SER A 282 -0.51 30.31 -4.41
CA SER A 282 -0.57 31.65 -3.84
C SER A 282 0.19 31.74 -2.52
N ASN A 283 0.62 32.95 -2.14
CA ASN A 283 1.23 33.24 -0.83
C ASN A 283 0.29 32.91 0.35
N LYS A 284 -1.02 32.75 0.11
CA LYS A 284 -2.02 32.29 1.09
C LYS A 284 -2.26 30.78 1.07
N GLY A 285 -1.49 30.03 0.27
CA GLY A 285 -1.53 28.57 0.23
C GLY A 285 -2.60 27.97 -0.68
N ARG A 286 -3.27 28.78 -1.50
CA ARG A 286 -4.21 28.27 -2.52
C ARG A 286 -3.43 27.70 -3.69
N VAL A 287 -3.90 26.61 -4.26
CA VAL A 287 -3.30 26.02 -5.46
C VAL A 287 -4.30 26.15 -6.60
N LYS A 288 -3.87 26.78 -7.69
CA LYS A 288 -4.69 26.98 -8.88
C LYS A 288 -4.18 26.09 -10.00
N ARG A 289 -5.10 25.42 -10.68
CA ARG A 289 -4.81 24.74 -11.94
C ARG A 289 -5.04 25.70 -13.08
N LEU A 290 -4.11 25.77 -14.03
CA LEU A 290 -4.19 26.61 -15.22
C LEU A 290 -4.93 25.92 -16.37
N ASN A 291 -5.47 26.73 -17.28
CA ASN A 291 -6.05 26.28 -18.54
C ASN A 291 -5.01 25.49 -19.33
N SER A 292 -5.25 24.20 -19.55
CA SER A 292 -4.26 23.33 -20.21
C SER A 292 -4.88 22.12 -20.89
N TRP A 293 -4.30 21.73 -22.02
CA TRP A 293 -4.61 20.48 -22.71
C TRP A 293 -3.80 19.32 -22.14
N THR A 294 -4.42 18.16 -21.96
CA THR A 294 -3.69 16.92 -21.64
C THR A 294 -2.86 16.46 -22.84
N GLN A 295 -1.78 15.73 -22.58
CA GLN A 295 -0.90 15.18 -23.62
C GLN A 295 -1.35 13.81 -24.16
N ASN A 296 -2.51 13.30 -23.72
CA ASN A 296 -3.01 11.98 -24.10
C ASN A 296 -3.41 11.93 -25.58
N ARG A 297 -3.53 10.71 -26.16
CA ARG A 297 -3.96 10.51 -27.57
C ARG A 297 -5.27 11.23 -27.91
N ASN A 298 -6.19 11.33 -26.96
CA ASN A 298 -7.34 12.23 -27.05
C ASN A 298 -7.10 13.34 -26.04
N LYS A 299 -6.70 14.52 -26.52
CA LYS A 299 -6.44 15.69 -25.68
C LYS A 299 -7.76 16.14 -25.04
N THR A 300 -7.76 16.30 -23.72
CA THR A 300 -8.87 16.86 -22.94
C THR A 300 -8.43 18.20 -22.40
N PHE A 301 -9.30 19.20 -22.45
CA PHE A 301 -9.02 20.50 -21.88
C PHE A 301 -9.46 20.55 -20.43
N TRP A 302 -8.56 21.02 -19.58
CA TRP A 302 -8.86 21.32 -18.19
C TRP A 302 -9.00 22.83 -18.04
N LYS A 303 -10.18 23.26 -17.61
CA LYS A 303 -10.43 24.66 -17.26
C LYS A 303 -9.72 25.02 -15.96
N GLU A 304 -9.34 26.27 -15.87
CA GLU A 304 -8.83 26.91 -14.68
C GLU A 304 -9.80 26.75 -13.49
N HIS A 305 -9.27 26.38 -12.33
CA HIS A 305 -10.01 26.31 -11.06
C HIS A 305 -9.04 26.19 -9.88
N ILE A 306 -9.52 26.53 -8.67
CA ILE A 306 -8.79 26.30 -7.43
C ILE A 306 -8.91 24.83 -7.02
N ILE A 307 -7.78 24.22 -6.71
CA ILE A 307 -7.67 22.83 -6.28
C ILE A 307 -8.01 22.72 -4.80
N SER A 308 -8.87 21.77 -4.45
CA SER A 308 -9.19 21.47 -3.06
C SER A 308 -7.97 20.98 -2.28
N LEU A 309 -7.79 21.54 -1.09
CA LEU A 309 -6.81 21.07 -0.11
C LEU A 309 -7.40 19.97 0.78
N PHE A 310 -6.50 19.18 1.36
CA PHE A 310 -6.79 18.09 2.28
C PHE A 310 -5.93 18.25 3.54
N VAL A 311 -6.39 17.64 4.62
CA VAL A 311 -5.65 17.57 5.89
C VAL A 311 -5.15 16.16 6.13
N HIS A 312 -3.89 16.04 6.58
CA HIS A 312 -3.31 14.81 7.10
C HIS A 312 -3.09 14.98 8.61
N ARG A 313 -3.71 14.13 9.43
CA ARG A 313 -3.52 14.12 10.89
C ARG A 313 -2.45 13.07 11.24
N SER A 314 -1.53 13.44 12.13
CA SER A 314 -0.62 12.48 12.76
C SER A 314 -1.26 11.96 14.06
N ASP A 315 -0.64 10.98 14.73
CA ASP A 315 -1.10 10.52 16.06
C ASP A 315 -0.97 11.62 17.15
N SER A 316 -0.31 12.73 16.83
CA SER A 316 -0.31 13.95 17.63
C SER A 316 -1.42 14.91 17.17
N GLU A 317 -1.83 15.86 18.01
CA GLU A 317 -2.78 16.93 17.64
C GLU A 317 -2.33 17.80 16.45
N LYS A 318 -1.11 17.59 15.93
CA LYS A 318 -0.58 18.25 14.75
C LYS A 318 -1.05 17.59 13.45
N TYR A 319 -1.43 18.44 12.51
CA TYR A 319 -1.79 18.11 11.14
C TYR A 319 -1.07 19.02 10.14
N PHE A 320 -1.14 18.65 8.86
CA PHE A 320 -0.66 19.53 7.80
C PHE A 320 -1.60 19.51 6.60
N LEU A 321 -1.63 20.63 5.88
CA LEU A 321 -2.38 20.77 4.66
C LEU A 321 -1.56 20.26 3.47
N TYR A 322 -2.22 19.50 2.62
CA TYR A 322 -1.63 18.99 1.39
C TYR A 322 -2.66 18.96 0.27
N THR A 323 -2.18 18.86 -0.97
CA THR A 323 -3.03 18.60 -2.13
C THR A 323 -2.47 17.48 -2.99
N LYS A 324 -3.35 16.82 -3.74
CA LYS A 324 -2.99 15.80 -4.72
C LYS A 324 -3.21 16.35 -6.11
N LEU A 325 -2.12 16.58 -6.82
CA LEU A 325 -2.12 17.06 -8.19
C LEU A 325 -1.92 15.87 -9.13
N SER A 326 -2.47 15.96 -10.33
CA SER A 326 -2.24 14.98 -11.39
C SER A 326 -2.09 15.66 -12.73
N CYS A 327 -1.00 15.37 -13.43
CA CYS A 327 -0.74 15.83 -14.78
C CYS A 327 0.10 14.77 -15.51
N ASN A 328 -0.11 14.64 -16.83
CA ASN A 328 0.64 13.73 -17.70
C ASN A 328 0.75 12.28 -17.16
N GLY A 329 -0.33 11.77 -16.55
CA GLY A 329 -0.38 10.41 -15.99
C GLY A 329 0.38 10.22 -14.68
N LYS A 330 1.03 11.26 -14.14
CA LYS A 330 1.73 11.23 -12.85
C LYS A 330 0.90 11.93 -11.78
N SER A 331 1.01 11.46 -10.53
CA SER A 331 0.37 12.08 -9.37
C SER A 331 1.43 12.63 -8.42
N TYR A 332 1.17 13.82 -7.89
CA TYR A 332 2.05 14.56 -7.00
C TYR A 332 1.29 14.86 -5.71
N THR A 333 1.88 14.53 -4.56
CA THR A 333 1.36 14.94 -3.26
C THR A 333 2.19 16.11 -2.77
N ILE A 334 1.56 17.27 -2.67
CA ILE A 334 2.23 18.54 -2.38
C ILE A 334 1.83 18.98 -0.97
N ALA A 335 2.81 19.11 -0.08
CA ALA A 335 2.62 19.74 1.23
C ALA A 335 2.63 21.26 1.07
N ILE A 336 1.56 21.93 1.52
CA ILE A 336 1.35 23.37 1.26
C ILE A 336 2.40 24.23 1.96
N THR A 337 2.67 23.96 3.24
CA THR A 337 3.70 24.69 4.01
C THR A 337 5.08 24.60 3.37
N ARG A 338 5.43 23.44 2.79
CA ARG A 338 6.71 23.22 2.12
C ARG A 338 6.85 24.05 0.86
N MET A 339 5.79 24.15 0.06
CA MET A 339 5.79 24.99 -1.15
C MET A 339 5.72 26.48 -0.83
N LEU A 340 4.95 26.86 0.19
CA LEU A 340 4.88 28.25 0.65
C LEU A 340 6.26 28.78 1.04
N TYR A 341 6.98 28.02 1.86
CA TYR A 341 8.35 28.39 2.25
C TYR A 341 9.28 28.50 1.03
N TYR A 342 9.25 27.51 0.14
CA TYR A 342 10.10 27.49 -1.05
C TYR A 342 9.84 28.66 -2.02
N CYS A 343 8.56 28.99 -2.26
CA CYS A 343 8.17 30.01 -3.24
C CYS A 343 8.30 31.43 -2.69
N PHE A 344 8.00 31.65 -1.41
CA PHE A 344 7.82 33.00 -0.85
C PHE A 344 8.85 33.40 0.21
N ILE A 345 9.70 32.49 0.69
CA ILE A 345 10.68 32.78 1.76
C ILE A 345 12.10 32.47 1.27
N GLU A 346 12.43 31.19 1.10
CA GLU A 346 13.79 30.78 0.75
C GLU A 346 13.76 29.49 -0.08
N LYS A 347 14.55 29.46 -1.16
CA LYS A 347 14.70 28.28 -2.00
C LYS A 347 15.65 27.28 -1.33
N PHE A 348 15.24 26.01 -1.29
CA PHE A 348 16.04 24.91 -0.76
C PHE A 348 15.80 23.65 -1.58
N ASP A 349 16.62 22.60 -1.41
CA ASP A 349 16.43 21.35 -2.14
C ASP A 349 15.14 20.64 -1.71
N LEU A 350 14.12 20.70 -2.58
CA LEU A 350 12.84 20.03 -2.36
C LEU A 350 12.96 18.51 -2.25
N LYS A 351 14.01 17.88 -2.81
CA LYS A 351 14.26 16.44 -2.71
C LYS A 351 14.88 16.04 -1.38
N ASN A 352 15.48 16.98 -0.65
CA ASN A 352 16.10 16.71 0.64
C ASN A 352 15.03 16.41 1.70
N ARG A 353 14.98 15.15 2.13
CA ARG A 353 14.03 14.66 3.14
C ARG A 353 14.45 15.00 4.57
N ASN A 354 15.70 15.41 4.80
CA ASN A 354 16.19 15.78 6.13
C ASN A 354 15.74 17.20 6.53
N LEU A 355 15.23 17.98 5.59
CA LEU A 355 14.72 19.32 5.82
C LEU A 355 13.21 19.30 6.01
N VAL A 356 12.73 19.79 7.15
CA VAL A 356 11.31 19.86 7.51
C VAL A 356 10.92 21.31 7.76
N ILE A 357 9.71 21.69 7.33
CA ILE A 357 9.13 22.99 7.65
C ILE A 357 8.31 22.86 8.92
N VAL A 358 8.68 23.61 9.95
CA VAL A 358 7.93 23.74 11.19
C VAL A 358 6.96 24.90 11.05
N ASN A 359 5.68 24.61 11.27
CA ASN A 359 4.63 25.61 11.27
C ASN A 359 4.39 26.12 12.71
N GLY A 360 4.79 27.38 12.98
CA GLY A 360 4.61 28.06 14.27
C GLY A 360 3.30 28.85 14.40
N ASN A 361 2.37 28.72 13.46
CA ASN A 361 1.04 29.34 13.56
C ASN A 361 0.17 28.64 14.62
N ASP A 362 -0.63 29.42 15.36
CA ASP A 362 -1.59 28.91 16.34
C ASP A 362 -2.63 28.00 15.66
N SER A 363 -3.18 28.47 14.53
CA SER A 363 -4.04 27.68 13.65
C SER A 363 -3.25 27.15 12.47
N GLN A 364 -3.04 25.83 12.39
CA GLN A 364 -2.23 25.23 11.33
C GLN A 364 -2.84 25.36 9.92
N TRP A 365 -4.13 25.72 9.80
CA TRP A 365 -4.81 25.97 8.55
C TRP A 365 -4.82 27.45 8.12
N ASP A 366 -4.56 28.38 9.04
CA ASP A 366 -4.43 29.82 8.78
C ASP A 366 -2.95 30.19 8.85
N ILE A 367 -2.29 30.07 7.69
CA ILE A 367 -0.83 30.08 7.62
C ILE A 367 -0.36 31.52 7.36
N ASP A 368 0.23 32.14 8.38
CA ASP A 368 1.19 33.22 8.18
C ASP A 368 2.53 32.61 7.77
N ILE A 369 2.98 32.95 6.56
CA ILE A 369 4.23 32.45 5.99
C ILE A 369 5.45 32.84 6.84
N LEU A 370 5.42 34.00 7.52
CA LEU A 370 6.54 34.47 8.34
C LEU A 370 6.77 33.60 9.58
N LYS A 371 5.76 32.84 10.00
CA LYS A 371 5.85 31.88 11.12
C LYS A 371 6.27 30.47 10.68
N LEU A 372 6.71 30.30 9.43
CA LEU A 372 7.29 29.05 8.93
C LEU A 372 8.81 29.09 9.09
N SER A 373 9.39 27.99 9.59
CA SER A 373 10.85 27.85 9.71
C SER A 373 11.35 26.53 9.14
N LEU A 374 12.53 26.56 8.51
CA LEU A 374 13.23 25.39 7.99
C LEU A 374 14.14 24.81 9.08
N GLN A 375 13.99 23.53 9.40
CA GLN A 375 14.80 22.83 10.39
C GLN A 375 15.27 21.46 9.88
N SER A 376 16.38 20.97 10.43
CA SER A 376 16.83 19.59 10.20
C SER A 376 16.05 18.61 11.08
N ILE A 377 15.73 17.43 10.55
CA ILE A 377 15.12 16.32 11.32
C ILE A 377 15.98 15.98 12.55
N ASN A 378 17.30 16.03 12.42
CA ASN A 378 18.21 15.67 13.51
C ASN A 378 18.05 16.62 14.70
N ASP A 379 17.93 17.92 14.43
CA ASP A 379 17.78 18.95 15.47
C ASP A 379 16.48 18.73 16.26
N ILE A 380 15.38 18.48 15.55
CA ILE A 380 14.06 18.17 16.13
C ILE A 380 14.13 16.91 17.00
N LEU A 381 14.83 15.86 16.55
CA LEU A 381 14.98 14.62 17.32
C LEU A 381 15.86 14.80 18.55
N THR A 382 16.95 15.59 18.47
CA THR A 382 17.80 15.90 19.63
C THR A 382 17.05 16.68 20.70
N GLU A 383 16.20 17.64 20.33
CA GLU A 383 15.35 18.37 21.29
C GLU A 383 14.33 17.45 21.97
N ARG A 384 13.70 16.55 21.21
CA ARG A 384 12.76 15.55 21.76
C ARG A 384 13.42 14.51 22.66
N ASN A 385 14.71 14.22 22.48
CA ASN A 385 15.43 13.24 23.28
C ASN A 385 15.96 13.84 24.59
N LYS A 386 16.31 15.13 24.63
CA LYS A 386 16.69 15.84 25.87
C LYS A 386 15.59 15.78 26.94
N THR A 387 14.32 15.70 26.54
CA THR A 387 13.17 15.66 27.44
C THR A 387 12.86 14.29 28.06
N LYS A 388 13.62 13.22 27.75
CA LYS A 388 13.33 11.83 28.21
C LYS A 388 14.34 11.20 29.18
N ILE A 389 15.32 11.94 29.70
CA ILE A 389 16.28 11.39 30.68
C ILE A 389 15.63 11.34 32.08
N ARG A 390 15.52 10.15 32.67
CA ARG A 390 15.02 9.93 34.03
C ARG A 390 16.18 10.00 35.03
N LYS A 391 16.05 10.87 36.03
CA LYS A 391 16.98 10.91 37.17
C LYS A 391 16.69 9.75 38.13
N ILE A 392 17.72 8.99 38.49
CA ILE A 392 17.66 7.93 39.50
C ILE A 392 18.39 8.39 40.77
N LEU A 393 17.65 8.41 41.87
CA LEU A 393 18.12 8.70 43.24
C LEU A 393 18.41 7.41 44.01
N ASN A 394 19.10 7.51 45.15
CA ASN A 394 19.36 6.39 46.03
C ASN A 394 18.05 5.86 46.64
N SER A 395 17.93 4.54 46.74
CA SER A 395 16.78 3.85 47.35
C SER A 395 16.55 4.15 48.84
N LYS A 396 17.50 4.81 49.52
CA LYS A 396 17.54 5.10 50.97
C LYS A 396 17.50 3.87 51.88
N LYS A 397 17.60 2.66 51.31
CA LYS A 397 17.70 1.43 52.09
C LYS A 397 19.08 1.30 52.72
N VAL A 398 19.09 0.98 54.01
CA VAL A 398 20.30 0.87 54.82
C VAL A 398 20.64 -0.59 55.13
N PHE A 399 19.69 -1.51 54.91
CA PHE A 399 19.83 -2.93 55.22
C PHE A 399 19.20 -3.80 54.12
N ASN A 400 19.81 -4.96 53.85
CA ASN A 400 19.37 -5.89 52.81
C ASN A 400 18.41 -6.98 53.36
N ASP A 401 17.17 -6.59 53.64
CA ASP A 401 16.13 -7.48 54.19
C ASP A 401 15.97 -8.78 53.37
N SER A 402 15.99 -8.66 52.03
CA SER A 402 15.78 -9.80 51.13
C SER A 402 16.88 -10.86 51.25
N LEU A 403 18.14 -10.44 51.44
CA LEU A 403 19.23 -11.38 51.65
C LEU A 403 19.18 -11.99 53.05
N TRP A 404 18.87 -11.19 54.06
CA TRP A 404 18.73 -11.65 55.44
C TRP A 404 17.66 -12.74 55.58
N GLU A 405 16.50 -12.58 54.93
CA GLU A 405 15.46 -13.61 54.87
C GLU A 405 15.93 -14.90 54.19
N LYS A 406 16.65 -14.78 53.06
CA LYS A 406 17.16 -15.93 52.31
C LYS A 406 18.24 -16.73 53.05
N LEU A 407 18.93 -16.09 53.99
CA LEU A 407 19.89 -16.70 54.91
C LEU A 407 19.23 -17.34 56.14
N ASN A 408 17.90 -17.50 56.14
CA ASN A 408 17.10 -18.04 57.23
C ASN A 408 17.15 -17.17 58.50
N ARG A 409 17.20 -15.83 58.34
CA ARG A 409 17.08 -14.84 59.43
C ARG A 409 18.07 -15.10 60.58
N PRO A 410 19.39 -15.11 60.32
CA PRO A 410 20.38 -15.31 61.36
C PRO A 410 20.28 -14.19 62.41
N ARG A 411 20.53 -14.54 63.68
CA ARG A 411 20.52 -13.59 64.79
C ARG A 411 21.73 -12.65 64.66
N ILE A 412 21.48 -11.40 64.28
CA ILE A 412 22.51 -10.38 64.04
C ILE A 412 22.13 -9.06 64.73
N ASN A 413 23.12 -8.21 64.99
CA ASN A 413 22.89 -6.86 65.48
C ASN A 413 22.45 -5.96 64.32
N MET A 414 21.18 -5.54 64.29
CA MET A 414 20.66 -4.66 63.22
C MET A 414 21.28 -3.25 63.22
N LYS A 415 21.85 -2.79 64.34
CA LYS A 415 22.54 -1.48 64.40
C LYS A 415 23.92 -1.51 63.75
N ASN A 416 24.56 -2.68 63.73
CA ASN A 416 25.84 -2.92 63.08
C ASN A 416 25.80 -4.28 62.35
N PRO A 417 25.08 -4.34 61.21
CA PRO A 417 24.91 -5.58 60.47
C PRO A 417 26.23 -5.99 59.78
N PRO A 418 26.41 -7.29 59.48
CA PRO A 418 27.54 -7.73 58.67
C PRO A 418 27.59 -6.98 57.34
N ALA A 419 28.80 -6.72 56.82
CA ALA A 419 29.02 -5.86 55.65
C ALA A 419 28.17 -6.25 54.43
N ILE A 420 27.98 -7.56 54.20
CA ILE A 420 27.17 -8.08 53.09
C ILE A 420 25.66 -7.74 53.19
N LEU A 421 25.19 -7.32 54.36
CA LEU A 421 23.82 -6.89 54.64
C LEU A 421 23.70 -5.38 54.82
N ASP A 422 24.80 -4.65 54.99
CA ASP A 422 24.83 -3.20 55.16
C ASP A 422 24.79 -2.47 53.80
N LEU A 423 23.68 -1.76 53.54
CA LEU A 423 23.48 -0.95 52.33
C LEU A 423 23.72 0.55 52.56
N SER A 424 24.19 0.94 53.74
CA SER A 424 24.52 2.33 54.07
C SER A 424 25.72 2.83 53.26
N LEU A 425 25.72 4.14 52.95
CA LEU A 425 26.83 4.77 52.24
C LEU A 425 28.04 5.08 53.15
N ARG A 426 27.89 5.00 54.48
CA ARG A 426 29.01 5.15 55.42
C ARG A 426 30.01 4.02 55.21
N ASP A 427 31.29 4.33 55.35
CA ASP A 427 32.34 3.32 55.35
C ASP A 427 32.37 2.58 56.68
N LEU A 428 32.64 1.28 56.63
CA LEU A 428 32.79 0.42 57.80
C LEU A 428 34.24 0.49 58.33
N PRO A 429 34.47 0.13 59.61
CA PRO A 429 35.84 0.02 60.12
C PRO A 429 36.70 -0.90 59.25
N ASP A 430 37.92 -0.44 58.94
CA ASP A 430 38.92 -1.11 58.10
C ASP A 430 38.42 -1.47 56.70
N GLU A 431 37.46 -0.70 56.18
CA GLU A 431 36.97 -0.83 54.82
C GLU A 431 37.67 0.10 53.85
N TYR A 432 38.11 -0.45 52.73
CA TYR A 432 38.67 0.30 51.62
C TYR A 432 38.15 -0.23 50.28
N TRP A 433 38.10 0.65 49.29
CA TRP A 433 37.44 0.42 48.00
C TRP A 433 38.44 0.33 46.85
N LYS A 434 38.18 -0.57 45.90
CA LYS A 434 38.89 -0.66 44.61
C LYS A 434 37.90 -0.54 43.44
N PRO A 435 38.33 -0.02 42.27
CA PRO A 435 37.51 -0.05 41.05
C PRO A 435 37.07 -1.47 40.71
N LEU A 436 35.80 -1.63 40.30
CA LEU A 436 35.32 -2.92 39.85
C LEU A 436 35.95 -3.26 38.48
N PRO A 437 36.59 -4.44 38.30
CA PRO A 437 37.28 -4.78 37.05
C PRO A 437 36.36 -4.71 35.83
N GLY A 438 36.77 -3.94 34.82
CA GLY A 438 35.98 -3.71 33.59
C GLY A 438 34.87 -2.65 33.72
N PHE A 439 34.63 -2.10 34.91
CA PHE A 439 33.56 -1.12 35.17
C PHE A 439 34.04 0.11 35.97
N GLY A 440 35.32 0.47 35.80
CA GLY A 440 35.93 1.64 36.42
C GLY A 440 35.16 2.93 36.10
N GLY A 441 35.08 3.84 37.07
CA GLY A 441 34.30 5.08 36.96
C GLY A 441 32.78 4.91 37.09
N LYS A 442 32.27 3.67 37.17
CA LYS A 442 30.83 3.38 37.35
C LYS A 442 30.55 2.60 38.63
N TYR A 443 31.40 1.62 38.95
CA TYR A 443 31.24 0.76 40.14
C TYR A 443 32.57 0.54 40.87
N VAL A 444 32.48 0.40 42.19
CA VAL A 444 33.60 0.05 43.08
C VAL A 444 33.20 -1.08 44.02
N ILE A 445 34.17 -1.87 44.47
CA ILE A 445 34.00 -2.98 45.42
C ILE A 445 34.90 -2.79 46.64
N SER A 446 34.39 -3.10 47.84
CA SER A 446 35.18 -3.04 49.07
C SER A 446 35.81 -4.38 49.45
N ASN A 447 36.89 -4.33 50.23
CA ASN A 447 37.52 -5.52 50.82
C ASN A 447 36.57 -6.33 51.72
N LYS A 448 35.48 -5.70 52.21
CA LYS A 448 34.42 -6.33 53.02
C LYS A 448 33.28 -6.92 52.18
N GLY A 449 33.35 -6.84 50.85
CA GLY A 449 32.36 -7.44 49.95
C GLY A 449 31.15 -6.57 49.61
N ARG A 450 31.20 -5.26 49.84
CA ARG A 450 30.16 -4.31 49.42
C ARG A 450 30.43 -3.81 48.00
N ILE A 451 29.38 -3.58 47.21
CA ILE A 451 29.48 -3.03 45.85
C ILE A 451 28.75 -1.70 45.80
N LYS A 452 29.43 -0.63 45.41
CA LYS A 452 28.88 0.72 45.30
C LYS A 452 28.80 1.12 43.83
N ARG A 453 27.61 1.53 43.39
CA ARG A 453 27.40 2.26 42.13
C ARG A 453 27.68 3.73 42.37
N LEU A 454 28.54 4.33 41.57
CA LEU A 454 28.88 5.76 41.63
C LEU A 454 27.80 6.62 40.97
N SER A 455 27.71 7.88 41.37
CA SER A 455 26.91 8.92 40.73
C SER A 455 27.66 9.53 39.53
N GLY A 456 26.98 10.38 38.75
CA GLY A 456 27.59 11.19 37.70
C GLY A 456 27.69 10.55 36.32
N TRP A 457 27.05 9.39 36.10
CA TRP A 457 27.06 8.72 34.80
C TRP A 457 25.65 8.34 34.31
N THR A 458 25.54 8.13 33.00
CA THR A 458 24.29 7.80 32.32
C THR A 458 24.34 6.41 31.68
N VAL A 459 23.20 5.71 31.69
CA VAL A 459 23.03 4.45 30.96
C VAL A 459 21.61 4.31 30.42
N GLY A 460 21.49 4.26 29.09
CA GLY A 460 20.17 4.29 28.45
C GLY A 460 19.42 5.58 28.76
N THR A 461 18.27 5.47 29.41
CA THR A 461 17.42 6.62 29.82
C THR A 461 17.66 7.05 31.26
N HIS A 462 18.64 6.47 31.96
CA HIS A 462 18.89 6.72 33.38
C HIS A 462 20.12 7.60 33.59
N PHE A 463 19.99 8.60 34.45
CA PHE A 463 21.11 9.36 35.03
C PHE A 463 21.18 9.09 36.52
N TYR A 464 22.32 8.64 37.03
CA TYR A 464 22.51 8.36 38.46
C TYR A 464 23.04 9.59 39.17
N GLU A 465 22.20 10.23 39.97
CA GLU A 465 22.53 11.48 40.69
C GLU A 465 23.18 11.19 42.05
N GLU A 466 22.91 10.02 42.63
CA GLU A 466 23.43 9.61 43.93
C GLU A 466 24.08 8.21 43.88
N ASP A 467 25.14 8.06 44.67
CA ASP A 467 25.81 6.78 44.93
C ASP A 467 24.84 5.80 45.59
N GLN A 468 25.04 4.50 45.37
CA GLN A 468 24.19 3.46 45.97
C GLN A 468 24.96 2.15 46.20
N ILE A 469 24.87 1.59 47.41
CA ILE A 469 25.30 0.21 47.66
C ILE A 469 24.29 -0.77 47.05
N LEU A 470 24.78 -1.69 46.23
CA LEU A 470 23.96 -2.70 45.57
C LEU A 470 23.61 -3.84 46.54
N SER A 471 22.37 -4.32 46.47
CA SER A 471 21.94 -5.48 47.23
C SER A 471 22.57 -6.77 46.66
N LEU A 472 23.28 -7.49 47.52
CA LEU A 472 23.75 -8.84 47.24
C LEU A 472 22.58 -9.85 47.23
N CYS A 473 22.75 -10.92 46.45
CA CYS A 473 21.80 -12.01 46.30
C CYS A 473 22.45 -13.35 46.66
N LEU A 474 21.66 -14.28 47.20
CA LEU A 474 22.08 -15.65 47.50
C LEU A 474 21.61 -16.61 46.41
N LYS A 475 22.49 -17.48 45.91
CA LYS A 475 22.11 -18.67 45.13
C LYS A 475 22.24 -19.91 46.02
N LYS A 476 21.12 -20.61 46.26
CA LYS A 476 21.11 -21.91 46.94
C LYS A 476 21.46 -23.00 45.91
N ALA A 477 22.59 -23.68 46.11
CA ALA A 477 23.10 -24.82 45.35
C ALA A 477 23.82 -25.75 46.34
N GLU A 478 24.40 -26.87 45.89
CA GLU A 478 25.21 -27.77 46.75
C GLU A 478 26.29 -27.00 47.54
N SER A 479 26.80 -25.90 46.97
CA SER A 479 27.63 -24.92 47.66
C SER A 479 27.00 -23.53 47.49
N PRO A 480 26.42 -22.93 48.55
CA PRO A 480 25.78 -21.63 48.46
C PRO A 480 26.79 -20.51 48.24
N TYR A 481 26.46 -19.54 47.38
CA TYR A 481 27.32 -18.40 47.11
C TYR A 481 26.54 -17.09 46.92
N LEU A 482 27.23 -15.98 47.21
CA LEU A 482 26.72 -14.63 47.03
C LEU A 482 27.08 -14.10 45.64
N TYR A 483 26.16 -13.34 45.05
CA TYR A 483 26.37 -12.68 43.77
C TYR A 483 25.66 -11.33 43.71
N PHE A 484 26.07 -10.47 42.78
CA PHE A 484 25.39 -9.21 42.48
C PHE A 484 25.15 -9.05 40.98
N ARG A 485 24.27 -8.12 40.62
CA ARG A 485 23.96 -7.78 39.23
C ARG A 485 24.23 -6.30 38.99
N LEU A 486 24.84 -6.00 37.86
CA LEU A 486 25.01 -4.64 37.37
C LEU A 486 23.77 -4.22 36.56
N HIS A 487 23.76 -2.98 36.07
CA HIS A 487 22.70 -2.55 35.17
C HIS A 487 22.70 -3.41 33.90
N ALA A 488 21.52 -3.82 33.41
CA ALA A 488 21.39 -4.81 32.33
C ALA A 488 22.03 -4.39 30.99
N LYS A 489 22.23 -3.07 30.77
CA LYS A 489 22.96 -2.55 29.61
C LYS A 489 24.49 -2.55 29.76
N GLU A 490 24.99 -2.69 30.98
CA GLU A 490 26.43 -2.82 31.26
C GLU A 490 26.85 -4.28 31.21
N ASP A 491 26.14 -5.14 31.95
CA ASP A 491 26.33 -6.59 31.88
C ASP A 491 25.10 -7.31 32.42
N ILE A 492 24.64 -8.31 31.67
CA ILE A 492 23.50 -9.16 32.04
C ILE A 492 23.90 -10.29 32.98
N ASN A 493 25.20 -10.63 33.04
CA ASN A 493 25.69 -11.79 33.77
C ASN A 493 25.93 -11.47 35.25
N PRO A 494 25.36 -12.26 36.18
CA PRO A 494 25.62 -12.08 37.61
C PRO A 494 27.10 -12.32 37.94
N LYS A 495 27.65 -11.50 38.84
CA LYS A 495 29.04 -11.60 39.29
C LYS A 495 29.11 -12.29 40.65
N VAL A 496 29.86 -13.38 40.75
CA VAL A 496 30.07 -14.12 42.00
C VAL A 496 30.99 -13.31 42.92
N LEU A 497 30.51 -13.00 44.13
CA LEU A 497 31.19 -12.07 45.04
C LEU A 497 32.60 -12.52 45.41
N THR A 498 32.76 -13.75 45.88
CA THR A 498 34.06 -14.29 46.33
C THR A 498 35.09 -14.33 45.20
N ARG A 499 34.64 -14.54 43.95
CA ARG A 499 35.50 -14.54 42.77
C ARG A 499 36.08 -13.16 42.48
N ILE A 500 35.24 -12.12 42.58
CA ILE A 500 35.68 -10.73 42.38
C ILE A 500 36.53 -10.26 43.57
N LEU A 501 36.17 -10.64 44.80
CA LEU A 501 36.94 -10.31 45.99
C LEU A 501 38.36 -10.88 45.94
N TYR A 502 38.51 -12.16 45.58
CA TYR A 502 39.82 -12.79 45.45
C TYR A 502 40.67 -12.05 44.39
N PHE A 503 40.10 -11.78 43.22
CA PHE A 503 40.77 -11.04 42.15
C PHE A 503 41.24 -9.65 42.61
N CYS A 504 40.37 -8.89 43.29
CA CYS A 504 40.68 -7.51 43.66
C CYS A 504 41.63 -7.40 44.86
N PHE A 505 41.61 -8.34 45.80
CA PHE A 505 42.24 -8.18 47.12
C PHE A 505 43.22 -9.28 47.54
N VAL A 506 43.29 -10.40 46.81
CA VAL A 506 44.20 -11.52 47.13
C VAL A 506 45.21 -11.73 46.02
N GLU A 507 44.75 -12.10 44.82
CA GLU A 507 45.62 -12.42 43.69
C GLU A 507 44.87 -12.26 42.36
N GLU A 508 45.49 -11.58 41.39
CA GLU A 508 44.92 -11.39 40.06
C GLU A 508 44.98 -12.67 39.22
N PHE A 509 43.90 -12.96 38.50
CA PHE A 509 43.80 -14.11 37.59
C PHE A 509 42.77 -13.84 36.50
N ASP A 510 42.75 -14.64 35.44
CA ASP A 510 41.75 -14.46 34.36
C ASP A 510 40.32 -14.74 34.87
N LEU A 511 39.53 -13.69 35.05
CA LEU A 511 38.14 -13.75 35.48
C LEU A 511 37.25 -14.55 34.52
N ASN A 512 37.61 -14.64 33.23
CA ASN A 512 36.87 -15.41 32.22
C ASN A 512 37.21 -16.90 32.22
N ASN A 513 38.30 -17.32 32.87
CA ASN A 513 38.71 -18.71 32.92
C ASN A 513 37.78 -19.53 33.83
N ARG A 514 36.89 -20.32 33.20
CA ARG A 514 35.91 -21.17 33.87
C ARG A 514 36.50 -22.43 34.52
N THR A 515 37.76 -22.77 34.24
CA THR A 515 38.43 -23.95 34.82
C THR A 515 38.96 -23.70 36.23
N LEU A 516 39.00 -22.44 36.65
CA LEU A 516 39.44 -21.99 37.96
C LEU A 516 38.23 -21.65 38.84
N ARG A 517 38.17 -22.19 40.06
CA ARG A 517 37.12 -21.95 41.05
C ARG A 517 37.72 -21.42 42.35
N ILE A 518 37.07 -20.43 42.97
CA ILE A 518 37.39 -20.01 44.33
C ILE A 518 36.70 -20.95 45.30
N VAL A 519 37.50 -21.60 46.15
CA VAL A 519 37.01 -22.34 47.31
C VAL A 519 36.95 -21.37 48.49
N ASN A 520 35.78 -21.28 49.11
CA ASN A 520 35.55 -20.47 50.28
C ASN A 520 35.56 -21.36 51.52
N GLU A 521 36.60 -21.24 52.35
CA GLU A 521 36.76 -22.02 53.60
C GLU A 521 36.27 -21.24 54.83
N ASN A 522 35.56 -20.12 54.63
CA ASN A 522 34.85 -19.42 55.71
C ASN A 522 33.71 -20.29 56.26
N GLU A 523 33.58 -20.36 57.58
CA GLU A 523 32.50 -21.09 58.28
C GLU A 523 31.11 -20.48 57.99
N SER A 524 31.07 -19.19 57.69
CA SER A 524 29.84 -18.44 57.44
C SER A 524 29.97 -17.57 56.19
N LEU A 525 28.85 -17.38 55.49
CA LEU A 525 28.76 -16.38 54.40
C LEU A 525 28.53 -14.96 54.93
N LEU A 526 28.28 -14.80 56.23
CA LEU A 526 28.04 -13.49 56.86
C LEU A 526 29.33 -12.67 57.02
N ASP A 527 30.45 -13.33 57.19
CA ASP A 527 31.75 -12.70 57.35
C ASP A 527 32.76 -13.41 56.44
N ILE A 528 33.31 -12.66 55.49
CA ILE A 528 34.21 -13.19 54.46
C ILE A 528 35.62 -12.76 54.83
N ASP A 529 36.37 -13.67 55.44
CA ASP A 529 37.81 -13.55 55.59
C ASP A 529 38.48 -13.89 54.25
N LEU A 530 39.19 -12.91 53.68
CA LEU A 530 39.87 -13.04 52.40
C LEU A 530 41.00 -14.07 52.45
N SER A 531 41.64 -14.29 53.62
CA SER A 531 42.71 -15.28 53.79
C SER A 531 42.21 -16.73 53.66
N LYS A 532 40.90 -16.95 53.83
CA LYS A 532 40.24 -18.26 53.70
C LYS A 532 39.67 -18.51 52.31
N LEU A 533 40.02 -17.66 51.33
CA LEU A 533 39.71 -17.88 49.92
C LEU A 533 40.93 -18.48 49.22
N SER A 534 40.74 -19.55 48.46
CA SER A 534 41.82 -20.15 47.66
C SER A 534 41.38 -20.42 46.22
N LEU A 535 42.26 -20.15 45.26
CA LEU A 535 42.07 -20.46 43.84
C LEU A 535 42.46 -21.91 43.57
N ARG A 536 41.52 -22.72 43.06
CA ARG A 536 41.77 -24.13 42.70
C ARG A 536 41.30 -24.43 41.28
N PHE A 537 42.02 -25.31 40.60
CA PHE A 537 41.52 -25.93 39.36
C PHE A 537 40.34 -26.86 39.68
N ILE A 538 39.32 -26.83 38.84
CA ILE A 538 38.13 -27.70 38.99
C ILE A 538 38.51 -29.19 39.00
N THR A 539 39.56 -29.59 38.28
CA THR A 539 40.07 -30.98 38.25
C THR A 539 40.66 -31.44 39.59
N ASN A 540 41.20 -30.53 40.41
CA ASN A 540 41.80 -30.85 41.70
C ASN A 540 40.81 -30.76 42.88
N ALA A 541 39.57 -30.32 42.64
CA ALA A 541 38.54 -30.20 43.68
C ALA A 541 37.87 -31.54 44.04
N PHE A 542 38.04 -32.59 43.22
CA PHE A 542 37.48 -33.93 43.47
C PHE A 542 38.40 -34.84 44.31
N ASN A 543 39.69 -34.49 44.51
CA ASN A 543 40.67 -35.34 45.20
C ASN A 543 40.93 -34.96 46.68
N LYS A 544 39.91 -34.50 47.41
CA LYS A 544 39.97 -34.40 48.89
C LYS A 544 38.74 -35.08 49.52
N LYS A 545 38.73 -36.41 49.42
CA LYS A 545 38.12 -37.31 50.40
C LYS A 545 39.16 -38.39 50.71
N GLU A 546 40.06 -38.10 51.65
CA GLU A 546 40.83 -39.09 52.40
C GLU A 546 41.49 -38.41 53.60
N LYS A 547 40.70 -38.25 54.66
CA LYS A 547 40.92 -38.83 55.99
C LYS A 547 39.69 -38.62 56.85
#